data_AF-A0A0H1BD04-F1
#
_entry.id   AF-A0A0H1BD04-F1
#
_cell.length_a   1.000
_cell.length_b   1.000
_cell.length_c   1.000
_cell.angle_alpha   90.00
_cell.angle_beta   90.00
_cell.angle_gamma   90.00
#
_symmetry.space_group_name_H-M   'P 1'
#
loop_
_entity.id
_entity.type
_entity.pdbx_description
1 polymer ?
#
loop_
_entity_poly.entity_id
_entity_poly.type
_entity_poly.pdbx_seq_one_letter_code
_entity_poly.pdbx_strand_id
1 'polypeptide(L)'
;MISSGFTNAPISKYVMVFIIASSITASIADVKYLLYIQVVPHLWQYWQLAYTNSGEVLFAALLVYQLRVIERLWGSRKFGSFLITTLPYTTLLPPLLLSLLLRPLSLNTLNYLPAGPTAILFALLVQFYSAIPHAYKYRIATSTSTTTT
;
A
#
# COMPACT_ATOMS: atom_id res chain seq x y z
N MET A 1 -9.02 -26.87 -4.86
CA MET A 1 -9.67 -26.26 -6.05
C MET A 1 -9.05 -24.89 -6.28
N ILE A 2 -8.18 -24.75 -7.28
CA ILE A 2 -7.54 -23.46 -7.59
C ILE A 2 -8.57 -22.63 -8.34
N SER A 3 -9.32 -21.80 -7.62
CA SER A 3 -10.31 -20.92 -8.22
C SER A 3 -9.58 -19.88 -9.09
N SER A 4 -9.67 -20.05 -10.41
CA SER A 4 -9.11 -19.14 -11.41
C SER A 4 -9.68 -17.72 -11.26
N GLY A 5 -8.84 -16.71 -11.38
CA GLY A 5 -9.23 -15.30 -11.41
C GLY A 5 -9.74 -14.70 -10.09
N PHE A 6 -10.70 -13.78 -10.21
CA PHE A 6 -11.33 -13.00 -9.11
C PHE A 6 -12.59 -13.65 -8.52
N THR A 7 -12.86 -14.92 -8.84
CA THR A 7 -14.01 -15.64 -8.30
C THR A 7 -13.93 -15.66 -6.77
N ASN A 8 -15.02 -15.28 -6.09
CA ASN A 8 -15.12 -15.08 -4.63
C ASN A 8 -14.20 -13.99 -4.01
N ALA A 9 -13.74 -13.01 -4.79
CA ALA A 9 -12.98 -11.86 -4.29
C ALA A 9 -13.45 -10.53 -4.94
N PRO A 10 -14.71 -10.12 -4.71
CA PRO A 10 -15.27 -8.93 -5.35
C PRO A 10 -14.56 -7.63 -4.94
N ILE A 11 -14.12 -7.48 -3.69
CA ILE A 11 -13.54 -6.22 -3.21
C ILE A 11 -12.17 -5.99 -3.84
N SER A 12 -11.34 -7.03 -3.91
CA SER A 12 -10.03 -6.95 -4.57
C SER A 12 -10.17 -6.57 -6.05
N LYS A 13 -11.22 -7.06 -6.72
CA LYS A 13 -11.57 -6.66 -8.09
C LYS A 13 -11.93 -5.17 -8.18
N TYR A 14 -12.81 -4.68 -7.30
CA TYR A 14 -13.19 -3.26 -7.30
C TYR A 14 -12.00 -2.33 -7.00
N VAL A 15 -11.15 -2.69 -6.04
CA VAL A 15 -9.94 -1.92 -5.71
C VAL A 15 -8.97 -1.88 -6.88
N MET A 16 -8.76 -2.99 -7.58
CA MET A 16 -7.91 -3.03 -8.77
C MET A 16 -8.46 -2.13 -9.89
N VAL A 17 -9.76 -2.23 -10.17
CA VAL A 17 -10.43 -1.38 -11.16
C VAL A 17 -10.32 0.09 -10.76
N PHE A 18 -10.50 0.41 -9.48
CA PHE A 18 -10.39 1.77 -8.96
C PHE A 18 -8.99 2.36 -9.17
N ILE A 19 -7.93 1.63 -8.88
CA ILE A 19 -6.54 2.11 -9.06
C ILE A 19 -6.21 2.33 -10.55
N ILE A 20 -6.66 1.44 -11.42
CA ILE A 20 -6.44 1.57 -12.86
C ILE A 20 -7.26 2.74 -13.42
N ALA A 21 -8.55 2.83 -13.05
CA ALA A 21 -9.44 3.90 -13.49
C ALA A 21 -8.97 5.27 -12.96
N SER A 22 -8.49 5.35 -11.72
CA SER A 22 -7.98 6.60 -11.14
C SER A 22 -6.71 7.06 -11.85
N SER A 23 -5.81 6.14 -12.22
CA SER A 23 -4.63 6.45 -13.03
C SER A 23 -4.99 6.95 -14.44
N ILE A 24 -5.93 6.28 -15.11
CA ILE A 24 -6.42 6.70 -16.44
C ILE A 24 -7.08 8.08 -16.36
N THR A 25 -7.95 8.29 -15.37
CA THR A 25 -8.64 9.57 -15.15
C THR A 25 -7.65 10.68 -14.85
N ALA A 26 -6.64 10.43 -14.00
CA ALA A 26 -5.57 11.37 -13.71
C ALA A 26 -4.74 11.72 -14.95
N SER A 27 -4.54 10.75 -15.86
CA SER A 27 -3.83 10.99 -17.12
C SER A 27 -4.67 11.74 -18.15
N ILE A 28 -6.00 11.56 -18.18
CA ILE A 28 -6.91 12.28 -19.07
C ILE A 28 -7.09 13.72 -18.60
N ALA A 29 -7.23 13.92 -17.29
CA ALA A 29 -7.43 15.25 -16.71
C ALA A 29 -6.13 16.08 -16.65
N ASP A 30 -4.99 15.51 -17.05
CA ASP A 30 -3.64 16.11 -17.00
C ASP A 30 -3.27 16.68 -15.60
N VAL A 31 -3.82 16.07 -14.55
CA VAL A 31 -3.66 16.48 -13.13
C VAL A 31 -2.36 15.91 -12.54
N LYS A 32 -1.47 15.35 -13.38
CA LYS A 32 -0.21 14.72 -12.94
C LYS A 32 0.65 15.66 -12.09
N TYR A 33 0.58 16.97 -12.36
CA TYR A 33 1.30 18.01 -11.62
C TYR A 33 0.63 18.42 -10.29
N LEU A 34 -0.63 18.06 -10.04
CA LEU A 34 -1.33 18.37 -8.78
C LEU A 34 -1.29 17.20 -7.79
N LEU A 35 -0.91 16.02 -8.26
CA LEU A 35 -0.81 14.81 -7.44
C LEU A 35 0.53 14.73 -6.70
N TYR A 36 1.59 15.42 -7.15
CA TYR A 36 2.77 15.61 -6.31
C TYR A 36 2.44 16.61 -5.21
N ILE A 37 2.56 16.19 -3.95
CA ILE A 37 2.45 17.14 -2.83
C ILE A 37 3.82 17.78 -2.66
N GLN A 38 3.98 19.00 -3.17
CA GLN A 38 4.88 19.95 -2.51
C GLN A 38 4.18 20.39 -1.24
N VAL A 39 4.79 20.09 -0.09
CA VAL A 39 4.28 20.48 1.23
C VAL A 39 4.51 21.98 1.41
N VAL A 40 3.71 22.77 0.68
CA VAL A 40 3.44 24.18 1.00
C VAL A 40 2.39 24.14 2.12
N PRO A 41 2.43 25.03 3.12
CA PRO A 41 1.58 25.00 4.33
C PRO A 41 0.05 25.01 4.12
N HIS A 42 -0.44 24.94 2.89
CA HIS A 42 -1.86 24.76 2.60
C HIS A 42 -2.23 23.28 2.79
N LEU A 43 -2.55 22.92 4.03
CA LEU A 43 -3.11 21.65 4.48
C LEU A 43 -4.49 21.32 3.84
N TRP A 44 -4.83 21.78 2.63
CA TRP A 44 -6.18 21.57 2.07
C TRP A 44 -6.26 20.55 0.92
N GLN A 45 -5.13 20.05 0.44
CA GLN A 45 -5.07 19.16 -0.72
C GLN A 45 -4.83 17.69 -0.32
N TYR A 46 -5.81 17.07 0.36
CA TYR A 46 -5.71 15.72 0.92
C TYR A 46 -6.06 14.56 -0.05
N TRP A 47 -6.17 14.81 -1.35
CA TRP A 47 -6.72 13.83 -2.29
C TRP A 47 -5.61 13.02 -2.98
N GLN A 48 -4.80 12.28 -2.21
CA GLN A 48 -3.71 11.40 -2.70
C GLN A 48 -4.23 10.04 -3.24
N LEU A 49 -5.28 10.05 -4.05
CA LEU A 49 -5.94 8.81 -4.47
C LEU A 49 -5.38 8.20 -5.77
N ALA A 50 -4.49 8.91 -6.47
CA ALA A 50 -3.96 8.47 -7.76
C ALA A 50 -2.43 8.49 -7.79
N TYR A 51 -1.86 7.48 -8.45
CA TYR A 51 -0.43 7.39 -8.76
C TYR A 51 -0.09 8.27 -9.95
N THR A 52 1.09 8.89 -9.92
CA THR A 52 1.61 9.71 -11.02
C THR A 52 2.45 8.90 -12.00
N ASN A 53 3.02 7.77 -11.57
CA ASN A 53 3.91 6.93 -12.36
C ASN A 53 3.25 5.60 -12.75
N SER A 54 3.34 5.24 -14.04
CA SER A 54 2.83 3.97 -14.58
C SER A 54 3.47 2.73 -13.92
N GLY A 55 4.74 2.81 -13.51
CA GLY A 55 5.41 1.71 -12.81
C GLY A 55 4.81 1.44 -11.44
N GLU A 56 4.50 2.49 -10.68
CA GLU A 56 3.88 2.38 -9.37
C GLU A 56 2.47 1.83 -9.45
N VAL A 57 1.70 2.21 -10.48
CA VAL A 57 0.38 1.63 -10.77
C VAL A 57 0.48 0.14 -11.05
N LEU A 58 1.48 -0.28 -11.82
CA LEU A 58 1.70 -1.69 -12.13
C LEU A 58 2.01 -2.49 -10.85
N PHE A 59 2.94 -2.03 -10.01
CA PHE A 59 3.26 -2.68 -8.75
C PHE A 59 2.07 -2.69 -7.78
N ALA A 60 1.30 -1.59 -7.73
CA ALA A 60 0.08 -1.51 -6.95
C ALA A 60 -0.95 -2.55 -7.40
N ALA A 61 -1.19 -2.67 -8.71
CA ALA A 61 -2.12 -3.65 -9.26
C ALA A 61 -1.67 -5.09 -8.98
N LEU A 62 -0.36 -5.38 -9.08
CA LEU A 62 0.19 -6.70 -8.73
C LEU A 62 -0.01 -7.03 -7.25
N LEU A 63 0.23 -6.07 -6.35
CA LEU A 63 -0.01 -6.26 -4.92
C LEU A 63 -1.49 -6.50 -4.62
N VAL A 64 -2.38 -5.69 -5.19
CA VAL A 64 -3.83 -5.84 -5.00
C VAL A 64 -4.32 -7.18 -5.53
N TYR A 65 -3.74 -7.67 -6.62
CA TYR A 65 -4.03 -9.01 -7.11
C TYR A 65 -3.66 -10.10 -6.09
N GLN A 66 -2.59 -9.92 -5.32
CA GLN A 66 -2.21 -10.85 -4.26
C GLN A 66 -3.16 -10.79 -3.04
N LEU A 67 -3.80 -9.64 -2.78
CA LEU A 67 -4.75 -9.46 -1.67
C LEU A 67 -6.01 -10.33 -1.78
N ARG A 68 -6.35 -10.83 -2.98
CA ARG A 68 -7.45 -11.79 -3.18
C ARG A 68 -7.36 -13.00 -2.26
N VAL A 69 -6.14 -13.39 -1.87
CA VAL A 69 -5.90 -14.52 -0.97
C VAL A 69 -6.44 -14.20 0.43
N ILE A 70 -6.22 -12.98 0.90
CA ILE A 70 -6.71 -12.52 2.22
C ILE A 70 -8.23 -12.39 2.21
N GLU A 71 -8.80 -11.81 1.14
CA GLU A 71 -10.26 -11.65 1.03
C GLU A 71 -10.98 -13.00 1.13
N ARG A 72 -10.38 -14.06 0.58
CA ARG A 72 -10.89 -15.44 0.68
C ARG A 72 -10.71 -16.04 2.07
N LEU A 73 -9.63 -15.71 2.78
CA LEU A 73 -9.37 -16.21 4.14
C LEU A 73 -10.27 -15.55 5.19
N TRP A 74 -10.50 -14.24 5.10
CA TRP A 74 -11.23 -13.47 6.10
C TRP A 74 -12.72 -13.25 5.75
N GLY A 75 -13.05 -13.39 4.46
CA GLY A 75 -14.34 -13.04 3.91
C GLY A 75 -14.42 -11.57 3.53
N SER A 76 -15.21 -11.30 2.49
CA SER A 76 -15.36 -9.99 1.85
C SER A 76 -15.80 -8.90 2.85
N ARG A 77 -16.77 -9.18 3.73
CA ARG A 77 -17.27 -8.19 4.70
C ARG A 77 -16.19 -7.63 5.64
N LYS A 78 -15.35 -8.50 6.21
CA LYS A 78 -14.28 -8.11 7.16
C LYS A 78 -13.16 -7.35 6.45
N PHE A 79 -12.83 -7.78 5.24
CA PHE A 79 -11.83 -7.12 4.42
C PHE A 79 -12.28 -5.71 4.00
N GLY A 80 -13.54 -5.55 3.63
CA GLY A 80 -14.13 -4.25 3.31
C GLY A 80 -14.15 -3.30 4.50
N SER A 81 -14.55 -3.77 5.69
CA SER A 81 -14.51 -2.94 6.90
C SER A 81 -13.09 -2.50 7.25
N PHE A 82 -12.10 -3.40 7.11
CA PHE A 82 -10.69 -3.06 7.33
C PHE A 82 -10.23 -1.94 6.41
N LEU A 83 -10.50 -2.05 5.11
CA LEU A 83 -10.18 -1.01 4.13
C LEU A 83 -10.80 0.34 4.51
N ILE A 84 -12.09 0.37 4.82
CA ILE A 84 -12.81 1.61 5.18
C ILE A 84 -12.21 2.25 6.43
N THR A 85 -11.86 1.45 7.45
CA THR A 85 -11.25 1.95 8.68
C THR A 85 -9.81 2.43 8.46
N THR A 86 -9.04 1.76 7.60
CA THR A 86 -7.63 2.07 7.36
C THR A 86 -7.45 3.31 6.47
N LEU A 87 -8.39 3.58 5.55
CA LEU A 87 -8.38 4.78 4.69
C LEU A 87 -8.14 6.10 5.46
N PRO A 88 -8.93 6.48 6.48
CA PRO A 88 -8.72 7.72 7.23
C PRO A 88 -7.38 7.72 7.99
N TYR A 89 -6.96 6.58 8.55
CA TYR A 89 -5.65 6.50 9.19
C TYR A 89 -4.54 6.77 8.19
N THR A 90 -4.54 6.10 7.04
CA THR A 90 -3.48 6.27 6.02
C THR A 90 -3.48 7.63 5.34
N THR A 91 -4.58 8.39 5.35
CA THR A 91 -4.62 9.75 4.80
C THR A 91 -4.22 10.81 5.82
N LEU A 92 -4.47 10.58 7.12
CA LEU A 92 -4.12 11.52 8.19
C LEU A 92 -2.71 11.30 8.76
N LEU A 93 -2.25 10.05 8.87
CA LEU A 93 -0.98 9.72 9.53
C LEU A 93 0.25 10.24 8.77
N PRO A 94 0.38 10.05 7.44
CA PRO A 94 1.52 10.56 6.68
C PRO A 94 1.71 12.08 6.74
N PRO A 95 0.68 12.94 6.52
CA PRO A 95 0.86 14.39 6.62
C PRO A 95 1.09 14.85 8.08
N LEU A 96 0.50 14.17 9.07
CA LEU A 96 0.72 14.49 10.48
C LEU A 96 2.15 14.14 10.90
N LEU A 97 2.65 12.94 10.55
CA LEU A 97 4.03 12.53 10.83
C LEU A 97 5.04 13.47 10.17
N LEU A 98 4.78 13.85 8.92
CA LEU A 98 5.69 14.72 8.18
C LEU A 98 5.72 16.15 8.75
N SER A 99 4.56 16.70 9.11
CA SER A 99 4.44 18.05 9.67
C SER A 99 4.95 18.16 11.12
N LEU A 100 4.70 17.15 11.94
CA LEU A 100 5.02 17.18 13.38
C LEU A 100 6.45 16.72 13.70
N LEU A 101 6.97 15.72 12.98
CA LEU A 101 8.26 15.09 13.33
C LEU A 101 9.35 15.39 12.29
N LEU A 102 9.10 15.18 11.00
CA LEU A 102 10.15 15.31 9.99
C LEU A 102 10.50 16.76 9.68
N ARG A 103 9.52 17.67 9.69
CA ARG A 103 9.76 19.09 9.43
C ARG A 103 10.62 19.80 10.49
N PRO A 104 10.40 19.65 11.82
CA PRO A 104 11.29 20.24 12.82
C PRO A 104 12.65 19.56 12.87
N LEU A 105 12.73 18.25 12.60
CA LEU A 105 13.97 17.50 12.70
C LEU A 105 14.90 17.66 11.47
N SER A 106 14.32 17.91 10.28
CA SER A 106 15.05 17.95 9.00
C SER A 106 15.37 19.37 8.49
N LEU A 107 15.15 20.41 9.30
CA LEU A 107 15.39 21.83 8.92
C LEU A 107 14.84 22.17 7.52
N ASN A 108 13.61 21.73 7.23
CA ASN A 108 12.87 22.06 6.01
C ASN A 108 13.46 21.51 4.68
N THR A 109 14.39 20.56 4.73
CA THR A 109 15.06 20.00 3.54
C THR A 109 14.23 18.91 2.84
N LEU A 110 13.34 18.22 3.56
CA LEU A 110 12.52 17.12 3.05
C LEU A 110 11.04 17.52 2.99
N ASN A 111 10.63 18.09 1.86
CA ASN A 111 9.25 18.54 1.60
C ASN A 111 8.58 17.78 0.44
N TYR A 112 9.12 16.62 0.07
CA TYR A 112 8.57 15.78 -0.99
C TYR A 112 7.87 14.57 -0.41
N LEU A 113 6.56 14.48 -0.60
CA LEU A 113 5.81 13.25 -0.35
C LEU A 113 5.44 12.61 -1.69
N PRO A 114 5.88 11.37 -1.96
CA PRO A 114 5.51 10.69 -3.19
C PRO A 114 3.99 10.50 -3.24
N ALA A 115 3.42 10.77 -4.42
CA ALA A 115 1.99 10.69 -4.66
C ALA A 115 1.50 9.23 -4.63
N GLY A 116 0.35 9.01 -4.00
CA GLY A 116 -0.45 7.80 -4.20
C GLY A 116 -0.74 6.97 -2.94
N PRO A 117 -1.65 5.98 -3.05
CA PRO A 117 -2.12 5.14 -1.95
C PRO A 117 -1.10 4.07 -1.51
N THR A 118 0.20 4.38 -1.51
CA THR A 118 1.28 3.47 -1.08
C THR A 118 1.13 3.06 0.38
N ALA A 119 0.77 3.99 1.27
CA ALA A 119 0.55 3.70 2.69
C ALA A 119 -0.54 2.61 2.90
N ILE A 120 -1.60 2.64 2.08
CA ILE A 120 -2.67 1.65 2.12
C ILE A 120 -2.16 0.29 1.64
N LEU A 121 -1.40 0.26 0.54
CA LEU A 121 -0.79 -0.98 0.05
C LEU A 121 0.16 -1.61 1.07
N PHE A 122 0.99 -0.81 1.74
CA PHE A 122 1.90 -1.30 2.77
C PHE A 122 1.14 -1.82 4.00
N ALA A 123 0.07 -1.13 4.43
CA ALA A 123 -0.79 -1.63 5.50
C ALA A 123 -1.41 -2.99 5.15
N LEU A 124 -1.88 -3.14 3.91
CA LEU A 124 -2.42 -4.40 3.40
C LEU A 124 -1.35 -5.49 3.27
N LEU A 125 -0.11 -5.13 2.92
CA LEU A 125 1.02 -6.05 2.85
C LEU A 125 1.44 -6.56 4.23
N VAL A 126 1.47 -5.69 5.23
CA VAL A 126 1.73 -6.09 6.63
C VAL A 126 0.63 -7.06 7.09
N GLN A 127 -0.63 -6.76 6.76
CA GLN A 127 -1.76 -7.63 7.06
C GLN A 127 -1.69 -8.99 6.35
N PHE A 128 -1.20 -9.01 5.10
CA PHE A 128 -0.93 -10.23 4.34
C PHE A 128 0.11 -11.09 5.06
N TYR A 129 1.22 -10.47 5.48
CA TYR A 129 2.31 -11.14 6.17
C TYR A 129 1.87 -11.72 7.52
N SER A 130 1.06 -11.01 8.29
CA SER A 130 0.59 -11.50 9.59
C SER A 130 -0.48 -12.59 9.48
N ALA A 131 -1.29 -12.59 8.41
CA ALA A 131 -2.38 -13.54 8.24
C ALA A 131 -1.92 -14.90 7.71
N ILE A 132 -0.79 -14.95 6.99
CA ILE A 132 -0.31 -16.18 6.36
C ILE A 132 0.75 -16.83 7.25
N PRO A 133 0.50 -18.04 7.77
CA PRO A 133 1.50 -18.76 8.54
C PRO A 133 2.69 -19.12 7.64
N HIS A 134 3.91 -19.00 8.19
CA HIS A 134 5.12 -19.36 7.47
C HIS A 134 5.12 -20.87 7.15
N ALA A 135 5.06 -21.20 5.86
CA ALA A 135 5.01 -22.59 5.40
C ALA A 135 6.32 -23.35 5.65
N TYR A 136 7.48 -22.67 5.60
CA TYR A 136 8.79 -23.28 5.80
C TYR A 136 9.68 -22.40 6.68
N LYS A 137 10.24 -22.99 7.74
CA LYS A 137 11.29 -22.38 8.56
C LYS A 137 12.63 -22.98 8.13
N TYR A 138 13.40 -22.25 7.34
CA TYR A 138 14.76 -22.66 7.01
C TYR A 138 15.67 -22.37 8.20
N ARG A 139 16.21 -23.42 8.83
CA ARG A 139 17.27 -23.30 9.83
C ARG A 139 18.59 -23.56 9.13
N ILE A 140 19.39 -22.52 8.97
CA ILE A 140 20.75 -22.65 8.44
C ILE A 140 21.61 -23.14 9.61
N ALA A 141 21.91 -24.43 9.64
CA ALA A 141 22.89 -24.98 10.57
C ALA A 141 24.28 -24.73 10.01
N THR A 142 24.98 -23.71 10.50
CA THR A 142 26.42 -23.58 10.29
C THR A 142 27.09 -24.70 11.08
N SER A 143 27.61 -25.72 10.40
CA SER A 143 28.39 -26.77 11.03
C SER A 143 29.70 -26.19 11.55
N THR A 144 29.77 -25.90 12.85
CA THR A 144 31.04 -25.68 13.53
C THR A 144 31.71 -27.04 13.68
N SER A 145 32.68 -27.35 12.80
CA SER A 145 33.56 -28.51 12.97
C SER A 145 34.30 -28.35 14.29
N THR A 146 33.84 -29.06 15.32
CA THR A 146 34.50 -29.09 16.62
C THR A 146 35.75 -29.95 16.45
N THR A 147 36.90 -29.29 16.34
CA THR A 147 38.22 -29.95 16.37
C THR A 147 38.43 -30.54 17.77
N THR A 148 38.23 -31.84 17.91
CA THR A 148 38.62 -32.60 19.11
C THR A 148 40.13 -32.75 19.14
N THR A 149 40.77 -32.13 20.14
CA THR A 149 42.15 -32.39 20.60
C THR A 149 42.19 -33.56 21.57
#